data_AF-D7DRB2-F1
#
_entry.id   AF-D7DRB2-F1
#
_cell.length_a   1.000
_cell.length_b   1.000
_cell.length_c   1.000
_cell.angle_alpha   90.00
_cell.angle_beta   90.00
_cell.angle_gamma   90.00
#
_symmetry.space_group_name_H-M   'P 1'
#
loop_
_entity.id
_entity.type
_entity.pdbx_description
1 polymer ?
#
loop_
_entity_poly.entity_id
_entity_poly.type
_entity_poly.pdbx_seq_one_letter_code
_entity_poly.pdbx_strand_id
1 'polypeptide(L)'
;MGRKPLDPKAIKKKLEEHEAGTIKLPYSTLQRYKNTLDKQDLKEKDEEYKQNIDLDDELNNIDLNSEYVNYYDIIDFKNPFSMCVFGIKRQGKTTLLKHMAYSNQKDVLIYDLVHNFNNFGKRCYQAKETQFPDSALEFQRFYSSIYNKLNKNRENPILLLIDECDKIAPNNSRMPGGLAELNDLHRHAKFNTSFVCVARRPATLNTNLKEIADYIIFFKLTGKNDKSFLNDLHKDLYNAVESLNAEEHEFIIYDMPMSKIYKSKLDLNINFKK
;
A
#
# COMPACT_ATOMS: atom_id res chain seq x y z
N MET A 1 -31.87 -31.44 -14.62
CA MET A 1 -32.23 -31.55 -13.19
C MET A 1 -31.07 -31.01 -12.36
N GLY A 2 -31.23 -29.86 -11.69
CA GLY A 2 -30.18 -29.31 -10.82
C GLY A 2 -29.99 -30.19 -9.58
N ARG A 3 -28.76 -30.63 -9.30
CA ARG A 3 -28.46 -31.34 -8.04
C ARG A 3 -28.54 -30.33 -6.89
N LYS A 4 -29.30 -30.64 -5.84
CA LYS A 4 -29.32 -29.83 -4.63
C LYS A 4 -27.90 -29.69 -4.06
N PRO A 5 -27.51 -28.50 -3.57
CA PRO A 5 -26.23 -28.33 -2.88
C PRO A 5 -26.15 -29.27 -1.67
N LEU A 6 -24.95 -29.74 -1.39
CA LEU A 6 -24.68 -30.62 -0.24
C LEU A 6 -24.75 -29.80 1.05
N ASP A 7 -25.41 -30.34 2.07
CA ASP A 7 -25.45 -29.74 3.39
C ASP A 7 -24.03 -29.73 4.02
N PRO A 8 -23.51 -28.56 4.38
CA PRO A 8 -22.19 -28.40 4.99
C PRO A 8 -21.98 -29.22 6.27
N LYS A 9 -23.00 -29.31 7.12
CA LYS A 9 -22.92 -30.09 8.37
C LYS A 9 -22.74 -31.57 8.08
N ALA A 10 -23.44 -32.07 7.05
CA ALA A 10 -23.30 -33.43 6.58
C ALA A 10 -21.93 -33.68 5.92
N ILE A 11 -21.36 -32.69 5.22
CA ILE A 11 -20.00 -32.77 4.67
C ILE A 11 -18.96 -32.90 5.79
N LYS A 12 -19.02 -32.01 6.80
CA LYS A 12 -18.08 -31.99 7.91
C LYS A 12 -18.06 -33.32 8.67
N LYS A 13 -19.25 -33.84 9.02
CA LYS A 13 -19.40 -35.15 9.67
C LYS A 13 -18.76 -36.28 8.86
N LYS A 14 -18.93 -36.31 7.54
CA LYS A 14 -18.34 -37.35 6.68
C LYS A 14 -16.81 -37.23 6.57
N LEU A 15 -16.25 -36.02 6.61
CA LEU A 15 -14.80 -35.84 6.66
C LEU A 15 -14.23 -36.34 7.99
N GLU A 16 -14.90 -36.03 9.11
CA GLU A 16 -14.53 -36.54 10.44
C GLU A 16 -14.60 -38.07 10.51
N GLU A 17 -15.68 -38.69 10.01
CA GLU A 17 -15.81 -40.15 9.92
C GLU A 17 -14.72 -40.77 9.03
N HIS A 18 -14.25 -40.05 8.00
CA HIS A 18 -13.16 -40.50 7.13
C HIS A 18 -11.80 -40.44 7.82
N GLU A 19 -11.51 -39.34 8.51
CA GLU A 19 -10.27 -39.15 9.28
C GLU A 19 -10.18 -40.12 10.46
N ALA A 20 -11.32 -40.42 11.10
CA ALA A 20 -11.43 -41.46 12.13
C ALA A 20 -11.32 -42.89 11.57
N GLY A 21 -11.19 -43.08 10.25
CA GLY A 21 -11.11 -44.38 9.60
C GLY A 21 -12.41 -45.18 9.61
N THR A 22 -13.53 -44.57 10.03
CA THR A 22 -14.85 -45.20 10.09
C THR A 22 -15.42 -45.41 8.69
N ILE A 23 -15.12 -44.51 7.75
CA ILE A 23 -15.45 -44.66 6.33
C ILE A 23 -14.24 -44.36 5.44
N LYS A 24 -14.21 -44.95 4.23
CA LYS A 24 -13.22 -44.60 3.20
C LYS A 24 -13.89 -43.81 2.07
N LEU A 25 -13.54 -42.54 1.96
CA LEU A 25 -13.99 -41.68 0.87
C LEU A 25 -12.96 -41.68 -0.28
N PRO A 26 -13.39 -41.72 -1.56
CA PRO A 26 -12.49 -41.52 -2.68
C PRO A 26 -11.85 -40.12 -2.64
N TYR A 27 -10.61 -40.01 -3.09
CA TYR A 27 -9.86 -38.73 -3.11
C TYR A 27 -10.62 -37.59 -3.80
N SER A 28 -11.30 -37.87 -4.91
CA SER A 28 -12.12 -36.88 -5.63
C SER A 28 -13.31 -36.36 -4.80
N THR A 29 -13.85 -37.18 -3.92
CA THR A 29 -14.94 -36.80 -3.01
C THR A 29 -14.40 -35.93 -1.88
N LEU A 30 -13.23 -36.26 -1.34
CA LEU A 30 -12.55 -35.43 -0.32
C LEU A 30 -12.26 -34.03 -0.84
N GLN A 31 -11.68 -33.93 -2.03
CA GLN A 31 -11.37 -32.63 -2.64
C GLN A 31 -12.65 -31.80 -2.89
N ARG A 32 -13.72 -32.44 -3.35
CA ARG A 32 -15.01 -31.76 -3.54
C ARG A 32 -15.59 -31.24 -2.21
N TYR A 33 -15.47 -32.02 -1.13
CA TYR A 33 -15.96 -31.65 0.20
C TYR A 33 -15.19 -30.48 0.79
N LYS A 34 -13.85 -30.53 0.75
CA LYS A 34 -12.98 -29.42 1.20
C LYS A 34 -13.28 -28.12 0.48
N ASN A 35 -13.32 -28.15 -0.86
CA ASN A 35 -13.66 -26.98 -1.68
C ASN A 35 -15.07 -26.42 -1.40
N THR A 36 -16.00 -27.23 -0.88
CA THR A 36 -17.35 -26.77 -0.55
C THR A 36 -17.35 -26.04 0.78
N LEU A 37 -16.60 -26.53 1.78
CA LEU A 37 -16.44 -25.87 3.08
C LEU A 37 -15.65 -24.56 2.94
N ASP A 38 -14.55 -24.54 2.20
CA ASP A 38 -13.75 -23.32 1.98
C ASP A 38 -14.58 -22.18 1.38
N LYS A 39 -15.49 -22.51 0.44
CA LYS A 39 -16.41 -21.54 -0.17
C LYS A 39 -17.47 -21.01 0.79
N GLN A 40 -17.81 -21.77 1.82
CA GLN A 40 -18.76 -21.33 2.82
C GLN A 40 -18.08 -20.48 3.89
N ASP A 41 -16.89 -20.86 4.33
CA ASP A 41 -16.08 -20.05 5.26
C ASP A 41 -15.81 -18.65 4.67
N LEU A 42 -15.58 -18.57 3.35
CA LEU A 42 -15.46 -17.28 2.65
C LEU A 42 -16.78 -16.49 2.66
N LYS A 43 -17.93 -17.13 2.47
CA LYS A 43 -19.23 -16.45 2.52
C LYS A 43 -19.60 -15.98 3.92
N GLU A 44 -19.34 -16.78 4.95
CA GLU A 44 -19.60 -16.43 6.35
C GLU A 44 -18.72 -15.25 6.76
N LYS A 45 -17.45 -15.22 6.34
CA LYS A 45 -16.56 -14.05 6.51
C LYS A 45 -17.04 -12.80 5.76
N ASP A 46 -17.54 -12.95 4.53
CA ASP A 46 -18.10 -11.84 3.77
C ASP A 46 -19.39 -11.28 4.42
N GLU A 47 -20.20 -12.13 5.04
CA GLU A 47 -21.42 -11.71 5.78
C GLU A 47 -21.08 -11.06 7.13
N GLU A 48 -20.09 -11.58 7.86
CA GLU A 48 -19.55 -10.96 9.07
C GLU A 48 -18.93 -9.58 8.75
N TYR A 49 -18.20 -9.47 7.64
CA TYR A 49 -17.65 -8.19 7.17
C TYR A 49 -18.76 -7.19 6.83
N LYS A 50 -19.84 -7.63 6.18
CA LYS A 50 -20.99 -6.77 5.87
C LYS A 50 -21.78 -6.31 7.09
N GLN A 51 -21.93 -7.16 8.11
CA GLN A 51 -22.60 -6.78 9.36
C GLN A 51 -21.79 -5.76 10.17
N ASN A 52 -20.47 -5.72 10.00
CA ASN A 52 -19.62 -4.70 10.62
C ASN A 52 -19.66 -3.35 9.88
N ILE A 53 -20.04 -3.32 8.59
CA ILE A 53 -20.18 -2.07 7.80
C ILE A 53 -21.40 -1.25 8.23
N ASP A 54 -22.48 -1.89 8.70
CA ASP A 54 -23.69 -1.16 9.16
C ASP A 54 -23.48 -0.39 10.49
N LEU A 55 -22.32 -0.54 11.15
CA LEU A 55 -21.90 0.24 12.32
C LEU A 55 -21.02 1.45 11.98
N ASP A 56 -20.59 1.61 10.72
CA ASP A 56 -19.60 2.63 10.31
C ASP A 56 -20.21 4.03 10.06
N ASP A 57 -21.53 4.17 10.01
CA ASP A 57 -22.17 5.49 9.80
C ASP A 57 -21.96 6.46 10.98
N GLU A 58 -21.66 5.97 12.19
CA GLU A 58 -21.28 6.80 13.35
C GLU A 58 -19.76 7.04 13.45
N LEU A 59 -18.92 6.24 12.77
CA LEU A 59 -17.46 6.35 12.74
C LEU A 59 -16.92 7.19 11.56
N ASN A 60 -17.80 7.61 10.65
CA ASN A 60 -17.50 8.59 9.59
C ASN A 60 -17.33 10.03 10.12
N ASN A 61 -17.38 10.24 11.44
CA ASN A 61 -17.00 11.50 12.06
C ASN A 61 -15.48 11.64 12.01
N ILE A 62 -15.01 12.35 10.99
CA ILE A 62 -13.63 12.83 10.94
C ILE A 62 -13.44 13.78 12.12
N ASP A 63 -12.72 13.35 13.15
CA ASP A 63 -12.27 14.24 14.19
C ASP A 63 -11.08 15.06 13.68
N LEU A 64 -11.34 16.02 12.78
CA LEU A 64 -10.33 16.99 12.32
C LEU A 64 -9.84 17.90 13.45
N ASN A 65 -10.48 17.84 14.63
CA ASN A 65 -10.07 18.52 15.85
C ASN A 65 -9.18 17.63 16.75
N SER A 66 -8.90 16.38 16.36
CA SER A 66 -8.09 15.45 17.14
C SER A 66 -6.61 15.87 17.17
N GLU A 67 -5.92 15.47 18.23
CA GLU A 67 -4.46 15.53 18.32
C GLU A 67 -3.81 14.87 17.09
N TYR A 68 -2.63 15.37 16.71
CA TYR A 68 -1.85 14.73 15.64
C TYR A 68 -1.56 13.29 16.01
N VAL A 69 -1.95 12.38 15.13
CA VAL A 69 -1.67 10.96 15.28
C VAL A 69 -0.28 10.63 14.75
N ASN A 70 0.43 9.76 15.44
CA ASN A 70 1.71 9.26 14.95
C ASN A 70 1.46 8.29 13.80
N TYR A 71 2.01 8.57 12.63
CA TYR A 71 1.79 7.76 11.44
C TYR A 71 2.29 6.31 11.57
N TYR A 72 3.19 6.01 12.51
CA TYR A 72 3.59 4.63 12.81
C TYR A 72 2.48 3.78 13.43
N ASP A 73 1.48 4.41 14.04
CA ASP A 73 0.33 3.72 14.63
C ASP A 73 -0.75 3.41 13.58
N ILE A 74 -0.67 4.04 12.41
CA ILE A 74 -1.65 3.93 11.32
C ILE A 74 -1.14 3.00 10.23
N ILE A 75 0.10 3.20 9.80
CA ILE A 75 0.68 2.43 8.69
C ILE A 75 1.17 1.09 9.23
N ASP A 76 0.71 0.01 8.63
CA ASP A 76 1.16 -1.34 8.97
C ASP A 76 2.59 -1.59 8.46
N PHE A 77 3.58 -1.15 9.25
CA PHE A 77 4.98 -1.42 8.98
C PHE A 77 5.38 -2.88 9.25
N LYS A 78 4.49 -3.75 9.76
CA LYS A 78 4.81 -5.18 9.93
C LYS A 78 4.54 -5.95 8.65
N ASN A 79 3.46 -5.64 7.95
CA ASN A 79 3.10 -6.30 6.69
C ASN A 79 3.58 -5.52 5.45
N PRO A 80 3.61 -6.15 4.27
CA PRO A 80 3.74 -5.46 2.99
C PRO A 80 2.63 -4.44 2.77
N PHE A 81 3.00 -3.23 2.39
CA PHE A 81 2.07 -2.18 1.99
C PHE A 81 2.55 -1.43 0.75
N SER A 82 1.61 -0.87 0.00
CA SER A 82 1.84 0.10 -1.05
C SER A 82 1.38 1.49 -0.60
N MET A 83 2.14 2.52 -0.96
CA MET A 83 1.82 3.89 -0.56
C MET A 83 2.17 4.90 -1.64
N CYS A 84 1.30 5.90 -1.80
CA CYS A 84 1.61 7.09 -2.58
C CYS A 84 1.78 8.31 -1.68
N VAL A 85 2.78 9.16 -1.96
CA VAL A 85 3.02 10.40 -1.22
C VAL A 85 3.00 11.58 -2.18
N PHE A 86 2.10 12.53 -1.94
CA PHE A 86 1.87 13.70 -2.79
C PHE A 86 2.12 15.00 -2.05
N GLY A 87 2.56 16.03 -2.77
CA GLY A 87 2.86 17.33 -2.21
C GLY A 87 3.79 18.16 -3.09
N ILE A 88 3.80 19.46 -2.91
CA ILE A 88 4.70 20.37 -3.64
C ILE A 88 6.13 20.30 -3.06
N LYS A 89 7.11 20.87 -3.76
CA LYS A 89 8.49 20.99 -3.27
C LYS A 89 8.53 21.68 -1.90
N ARG A 90 9.51 21.29 -1.07
CA ARG A 90 9.78 21.86 0.27
C ARG A 90 8.72 21.61 1.36
N GLN A 91 7.72 20.77 1.12
CA GLN A 91 6.71 20.45 2.15
C GLN A 91 7.10 19.34 3.11
N GLY A 92 8.24 18.66 2.91
CA GLY A 92 8.71 17.61 3.84
C GLY A 92 8.62 16.17 3.32
N LYS A 93 8.17 15.92 2.09
CA LYS A 93 8.11 14.56 1.50
C LYS A 93 9.42 13.78 1.64
N THR A 94 10.54 14.37 1.24
CA THR A 94 11.86 13.74 1.37
C THR A 94 12.21 13.49 2.84
N THR A 95 11.88 14.42 3.74
CA THR A 95 12.09 14.26 5.19
C THR A 95 11.27 13.10 5.75
N LEU A 96 10.01 12.94 5.34
CA LEU A 96 9.17 11.80 5.67
C LEU A 96 9.81 10.48 5.21
N LEU A 97 10.25 10.42 3.95
CA LEU A 97 10.92 9.23 3.42
C LEU A 97 12.19 8.88 4.20
N LYS A 98 12.98 9.90 4.58
CA LYS A 98 14.19 9.71 5.41
C LYS A 98 13.81 9.14 6.78
N HIS A 99 12.75 9.66 7.40
CA HIS A 99 12.25 9.19 8.68
C HIS A 99 11.75 7.73 8.61
N MET A 100 10.99 7.39 7.58
CA MET A 100 10.58 6.02 7.28
C MET A 100 11.79 5.11 7.09
N ALA A 101 12.82 5.57 6.36
CA ALA A 101 14.01 4.78 6.09
C ALA A 101 14.89 4.52 7.34
N TYR A 102 14.84 5.40 8.34
CA TYR A 102 15.63 5.26 9.57
C TYR A 102 14.90 4.52 10.69
N SER A 103 13.61 4.77 10.86
CA SER A 103 12.87 4.24 12.01
C SER A 103 12.19 2.91 11.71
N ASN A 104 12.15 2.49 10.45
CA ASN A 104 11.66 1.17 10.08
C ASN A 104 12.70 0.08 10.36
N GLN A 105 12.24 -1.08 10.83
CA GLN A 105 13.03 -2.30 11.01
C GLN A 105 13.31 -3.03 9.69
N LYS A 106 12.60 -2.66 8.61
CA LYS A 106 12.76 -3.23 7.27
C LYS A 106 14.10 -2.90 6.64
N ASP A 107 14.50 -3.79 5.73
CA ASP A 107 15.60 -3.57 4.82
C ASP A 107 15.21 -2.48 3.81
N VAL A 108 15.89 -1.33 3.81
CA VAL A 108 15.51 -0.19 2.94
C VAL A 108 16.34 -0.20 1.65
N LEU A 109 15.67 0.15 0.55
CA LEU A 109 16.29 0.46 -0.73
C LEU A 109 15.62 1.72 -1.30
N ILE A 110 16.43 2.62 -1.85
CA ILE A 110 15.96 3.90 -2.37
C ILE A 110 16.32 3.99 -3.84
N TYR A 111 15.34 4.32 -4.68
CA TYR A 111 15.54 4.75 -6.06
C TYR A 111 15.40 6.27 -6.10
N ASP A 112 16.54 6.96 -6.22
CA ASP A 112 16.67 8.41 -6.04
C ASP A 112 16.92 9.09 -7.38
N LEU A 113 15.85 9.68 -7.94
CA LEU A 113 15.88 10.32 -9.24
C LEU A 113 16.55 11.70 -9.23
N VAL A 114 16.52 12.39 -8.09
CA VAL A 114 16.95 13.79 -7.96
C VAL A 114 18.12 13.98 -6.97
N HIS A 115 18.71 12.87 -6.53
CA HIS A 115 19.90 12.84 -5.67
C HIS A 115 19.70 13.47 -4.28
N ASN A 116 18.47 13.39 -3.76
CA ASN A 116 18.08 13.91 -2.43
C ASN A 116 18.61 13.07 -1.25
N PHE A 117 19.04 11.84 -1.54
CA PHE A 117 19.52 10.84 -0.58
C PHE A 117 21.03 10.60 -0.69
N ASN A 118 21.76 11.54 -1.29
CA ASN A 118 23.23 11.51 -1.28
C ASN A 118 23.76 11.46 0.15
N ASN A 119 24.70 10.55 0.41
CA ASN A 119 25.33 10.34 1.72
C ASN A 119 24.33 9.98 2.85
N PHE A 120 23.17 9.44 2.52
CA PHE A 120 22.12 9.10 3.49
C PHE A 120 22.41 7.82 4.31
N GLY A 121 23.55 7.15 4.07
CA GLY A 121 23.95 5.95 4.83
C GLY A 121 23.11 4.69 4.57
N LYS A 122 22.10 4.77 3.70
CA LYS A 122 21.27 3.63 3.25
C LYS A 122 21.59 3.26 1.81
N ARG A 123 21.15 2.07 1.39
CA ARG A 123 21.29 1.60 0.01
C ARG A 123 20.46 2.50 -0.91
N CYS A 124 21.13 3.27 -1.73
CA CYS A 124 20.54 4.23 -2.64
C CYS A 124 21.05 3.95 -4.06
N TYR A 125 20.13 3.85 -5.01
CA TYR A 125 20.41 3.86 -6.44
C TYR A 125 20.15 5.27 -6.96
N GLN A 126 21.21 5.94 -7.42
CA GLN A 126 21.14 7.25 -8.03
C GLN A 126 20.85 7.08 -9.52
N ALA A 127 19.67 7.51 -9.97
CA ALA A 127 19.30 7.41 -11.38
C ALA A 127 20.11 8.37 -12.23
N LYS A 128 20.43 7.97 -13.46
CA LYS A 128 21.12 8.82 -14.44
C LYS A 128 20.12 9.53 -15.34
N GLU A 129 19.02 8.85 -15.64
CA GLU A 129 17.95 9.31 -16.50
C GLU A 129 16.80 9.86 -15.66
N THR A 130 16.49 11.15 -15.84
CA THR A 130 15.49 11.85 -15.01
C THR A 130 14.17 12.11 -15.73
N GLN A 131 14.10 11.81 -17.04
CA GLN A 131 12.93 12.05 -17.86
C GLN A 131 12.41 10.77 -18.48
N PHE A 132 11.08 10.69 -18.60
CA PHE A 132 10.40 9.63 -19.32
C PHE A 132 10.66 9.78 -20.83
N PRO A 133 10.89 8.69 -21.60
CA PRO A 133 10.78 7.28 -21.20
C PRO A 133 12.07 6.65 -20.64
N ASP A 134 13.20 7.35 -20.65
CA ASP A 134 14.51 6.77 -20.30
C ASP A 134 14.62 6.40 -18.81
N SER A 135 14.05 7.23 -17.92
CA SER A 135 13.90 6.93 -16.49
C SER A 135 13.10 5.64 -16.23
N ALA A 136 12.08 5.37 -17.05
CA ALA A 136 11.29 4.13 -16.99
C ALA A 136 12.13 2.91 -17.37
N LEU A 137 12.93 3.02 -18.43
CA LEU A 137 13.86 1.96 -18.86
C LEU A 137 14.97 1.72 -17.83
N GLU A 138 15.51 2.78 -17.23
CA GLU A 138 16.49 2.67 -16.17
C GLU A 138 15.89 2.00 -14.92
N PHE A 139 14.69 2.42 -14.50
CA PHE A 139 13.99 1.77 -13.39
C PHE A 139 13.78 0.28 -13.66
N GLN A 140 13.39 -0.10 -14.88
CA GLN A 140 13.25 -1.51 -15.26
C GLN A 140 14.55 -2.30 -15.06
N ARG A 141 15.70 -1.74 -15.47
CA ARG A 141 17.03 -2.37 -15.28
C ARG A 141 17.39 -2.47 -13.80
N PHE A 142 17.17 -1.40 -13.05
CA PHE A 142 17.36 -1.38 -11.60
C PHE A 142 16.52 -2.46 -10.92
N TYR A 143 15.21 -2.50 -11.18
CA TYR A 143 14.29 -3.48 -10.63
C TYR A 143 14.75 -4.92 -10.97
N SER A 144 15.12 -5.17 -12.23
CA SER A 144 15.62 -6.48 -12.66
C SER A 144 16.89 -6.89 -11.89
N SER A 145 17.78 -5.94 -11.58
CA SER A 145 19.01 -6.21 -10.82
C SER A 145 18.77 -6.58 -9.35
N ILE A 146 17.66 -6.10 -8.78
CA ILE A 146 17.27 -6.40 -7.39
C ILE A 146 16.22 -7.48 -7.30
N TYR A 147 15.58 -7.88 -8.41
CA TYR A 147 14.50 -8.85 -8.46
C TYR A 147 14.84 -10.15 -7.73
N ASN A 148 16.01 -10.72 -8.01
CA ASN A 148 16.48 -11.95 -7.34
C ASN A 148 16.72 -11.76 -5.84
N LYS A 149 16.88 -10.52 -5.36
CA LYS A 149 16.95 -10.20 -3.93
C LYS A 149 15.56 -9.98 -3.31
N LEU A 150 14.57 -9.55 -4.11
CA LEU A 150 13.17 -9.45 -3.70
C LEU A 150 12.53 -10.84 -3.63
N ASN A 151 12.79 -11.69 -4.61
CA ASN A 151 12.20 -13.03 -4.79
C ASN A 151 12.87 -14.14 -3.96
N LYS A 152 13.42 -13.79 -2.79
CA LYS A 152 13.87 -14.77 -1.79
C LYS A 152 12.77 -14.83 -0.74
N ASN A 153 12.42 -16.01 -0.23
CA ASN A 153 11.51 -16.14 0.91
C ASN A 153 12.15 -15.47 2.14
N ARG A 154 11.93 -14.16 2.27
CA ARG A 154 12.52 -13.33 3.32
C ARG A 154 11.53 -13.21 4.45
N GLU A 155 12.02 -13.48 5.65
CA GLU A 155 11.26 -13.25 6.88
C GLU A 155 10.95 -11.76 7.06
N ASN A 156 11.94 -10.89 6.78
CA ASN A 156 11.78 -9.45 6.91
C ASN A 156 11.43 -8.77 5.57
N PRO A 157 10.36 -7.96 5.53
CA PRO A 157 9.99 -7.24 4.33
C PRO A 157 11.00 -6.16 3.95
N ILE A 158 11.08 -5.85 2.66
CA ILE A 158 11.90 -4.76 2.11
C ILE A 158 11.03 -3.52 1.96
N LEU A 159 11.56 -2.35 2.27
CA LEU A 159 10.93 -1.07 1.94
C LEU A 159 11.64 -0.44 0.74
N LEU A 160 10.97 -0.39 -0.40
CA LEU A 160 11.44 0.31 -1.61
C LEU A 160 10.84 1.72 -1.68
N LEU A 161 11.70 2.74 -1.58
CA LEU A 161 11.31 4.14 -1.72
C LEU A 161 11.65 4.63 -3.14
N ILE A 162 10.67 5.20 -3.84
CA ILE A 162 10.82 5.67 -5.23
C ILE A 162 10.51 7.17 -5.27
N ASP A 163 11.55 8.00 -5.40
CA ASP A 163 11.40 9.46 -5.50
C ASP A 163 11.00 9.91 -6.91
N GLU A 164 10.20 10.99 -7.00
CA GLU A 164 9.66 11.56 -8.25
C GLU A 164 9.14 10.49 -9.25
N CYS A 165 8.35 9.54 -8.73
CA CYS A 165 7.82 8.38 -9.45
C CYS A 165 6.94 8.75 -10.67
N ASP A 166 6.36 9.95 -10.70
CA ASP A 166 5.64 10.46 -11.88
C ASP A 166 6.57 10.69 -13.09
N LYS A 167 7.89 10.73 -12.89
CA LYS A 167 8.87 10.69 -13.98
C LYS A 167 9.16 9.29 -14.49
N ILE A 168 8.79 8.25 -13.77
CA ILE A 168 9.00 6.84 -14.13
C ILE A 168 7.71 6.25 -14.71
N ALA A 169 6.58 6.54 -14.07
CA ALA A 169 5.25 6.10 -14.48
C ALA A 169 4.29 7.30 -14.47
N PRO A 170 4.36 8.17 -15.49
CA PRO A 170 3.42 9.28 -15.63
C PRO A 170 1.99 8.78 -15.84
N ASN A 171 1.03 9.67 -15.62
CA ASN A 171 -0.36 9.41 -15.92
C ASN A 171 -0.56 9.14 -17.42
N ASN A 172 -1.52 8.28 -17.77
CA ASN A 172 -1.80 7.84 -19.14
C ASN A 172 -0.61 7.20 -19.89
N SER A 173 0.45 6.77 -19.19
CA SER A 173 1.52 5.98 -19.79
C SER A 173 1.43 4.51 -19.37
N ARG A 174 2.05 3.64 -20.16
CA ARG A 174 2.29 2.26 -19.73
C ARG A 174 3.31 2.27 -18.59
N MET A 175 3.00 1.56 -17.51
CA MET A 175 3.92 1.38 -16.39
C MET A 175 5.07 0.44 -16.80
N PRO A 176 6.33 0.70 -16.38
CA PRO A 176 7.43 -0.24 -16.58
C PRO A 176 7.10 -1.60 -15.97
N GLY A 177 7.49 -2.69 -16.63
CA GLY A 177 7.10 -4.06 -16.24
C GLY A 177 7.43 -4.42 -14.80
N GLY A 178 8.59 -3.98 -14.28
CA GLY A 178 9.01 -4.21 -12.91
C GLY A 178 8.19 -3.42 -11.88
N LEU A 179 7.75 -2.21 -12.23
CA LEU A 179 6.87 -1.43 -11.36
C LEU A 179 5.44 -1.99 -11.40
N ALA A 180 4.97 -2.46 -12.56
CA ALA A 180 3.68 -3.16 -12.67
C ALA A 180 3.67 -4.45 -11.86
N GLU A 181 4.70 -5.29 -12.00
CA GLU A 181 4.85 -6.51 -11.21
C GLU A 181 4.93 -6.22 -9.71
N LEU A 182 5.67 -5.17 -9.31
CA LEU A 182 5.70 -4.73 -7.93
C LEU A 182 4.31 -4.32 -7.44
N ASN A 183 3.60 -3.48 -8.18
CA ASN A 183 2.26 -3.01 -7.83
C ASN A 183 1.31 -4.20 -7.59
N ASP A 184 1.33 -5.19 -8.47
CA ASP A 184 0.41 -6.33 -8.44
C ASP A 184 0.80 -7.40 -7.41
N LEU A 185 2.11 -7.61 -7.17
CA LEU A 185 2.62 -8.78 -6.43
C LEU A 185 3.35 -8.46 -5.12
N HIS A 186 3.47 -7.19 -4.71
CA HIS A 186 4.23 -6.79 -3.51
C HIS A 186 3.83 -7.53 -2.22
N ARG A 187 2.54 -7.87 -2.07
CA ARG A 187 1.99 -8.63 -0.92
C ARG A 187 2.24 -10.14 -0.98
N HIS A 188 2.60 -10.69 -2.15
CA HIS A 188 2.79 -12.12 -2.28
C HIS A 188 4.02 -12.59 -1.49
N ALA A 189 3.92 -13.73 -0.80
CA ALA A 189 4.93 -14.21 0.17
C ALA A 189 6.36 -14.28 -0.40
N LYS A 190 6.49 -14.50 -1.70
CA LYS A 190 7.79 -14.50 -2.40
C LYS A 190 8.45 -13.13 -2.50
N PHE A 191 7.67 -12.05 -2.57
CA PHE A 191 8.19 -10.67 -2.69
C PHE A 191 8.30 -10.00 -1.34
N ASN A 192 7.28 -10.15 -0.49
CA ASN A 192 7.21 -9.58 0.86
C ASN A 192 7.78 -8.13 0.89
N THR A 193 7.30 -7.27 -0.01
CA THR A 193 7.91 -5.95 -0.26
C THR A 193 6.88 -4.86 0.00
N SER A 194 7.28 -3.81 0.70
CA SER A 194 6.53 -2.55 0.77
C SER A 194 7.15 -1.55 -0.18
N PHE A 195 6.33 -0.70 -0.80
CA PHE A 195 6.86 0.36 -1.65
C PHE A 195 6.13 1.68 -1.48
N VAL A 196 6.89 2.77 -1.65
CA VAL A 196 6.40 4.14 -1.54
C VAL A 196 6.74 4.88 -2.82
N CYS A 197 5.71 5.33 -3.53
CA CYS A 197 5.83 6.15 -4.72
C CYS A 197 5.60 7.62 -4.35
N VAL A 198 6.62 8.46 -4.54
CA VAL A 198 6.51 9.90 -4.27
C VAL A 198 6.29 10.63 -5.57
N ALA A 199 5.32 11.54 -5.61
CA ALA A 199 5.11 12.42 -6.75
C ALA A 199 4.71 13.83 -6.28
N ARG A 200 4.70 14.78 -7.20
CA ARG A 200 4.29 16.15 -6.87
C ARG A 200 2.78 16.29 -6.72
N ARG A 201 2.03 15.69 -7.65
CA ARG A 201 0.58 15.78 -7.72
C ARG A 201 -0.02 14.41 -8.08
N PRO A 202 -1.20 14.05 -7.55
CA PRO A 202 -1.87 12.80 -7.92
C PRO A 202 -2.17 12.70 -9.41
N ALA A 203 -2.51 13.82 -10.05
CA ALA A 203 -2.85 13.87 -11.47
C ALA A 203 -1.67 13.54 -12.41
N THR A 204 -0.42 13.63 -11.95
CA THR A 204 0.76 13.35 -12.79
C THR A 204 1.25 11.91 -12.69
N LEU A 205 0.87 11.18 -11.63
CA LEU A 205 1.26 9.78 -11.42
C LEU A 205 0.29 8.82 -12.12
N ASN A 206 0.80 7.66 -12.55
CA ASN A 206 0.00 6.58 -13.10
C ASN A 206 -1.19 6.22 -12.19
N THR A 207 -2.38 6.09 -12.78
CA THR A 207 -3.64 5.84 -12.04
C THR A 207 -3.62 4.55 -11.24
N ASN A 208 -3.07 3.47 -11.79
CA ASN A 208 -3.06 2.18 -11.09
C ASN A 208 -2.28 2.25 -9.78
N LEU A 209 -1.18 3.02 -9.70
CA LEU A 209 -0.39 3.12 -8.47
C LEU A 209 -1.15 3.78 -7.32
N LYS A 210 -2.00 4.76 -7.63
CA LYS A 210 -2.73 5.55 -6.63
C LYS A 210 -4.08 4.95 -6.27
N GLU A 211 -4.76 4.28 -7.20
CA GLU A 211 -6.07 3.68 -6.94
C GLU A 211 -6.00 2.38 -6.13
N ILE A 212 -4.91 1.61 -6.24
CA ILE A 212 -4.74 0.37 -5.47
C ILE A 212 -3.77 0.51 -4.29
N ALA A 213 -3.32 1.74 -4.00
CA ALA A 213 -2.47 2.01 -2.86
C ALA A 213 -3.19 1.62 -1.56
N ASP A 214 -2.45 1.15 -0.56
CA ASP A 214 -3.02 0.90 0.77
C ASP A 214 -3.16 2.19 1.56
N TYR A 215 -2.18 3.08 1.38
CA TYR A 215 -2.15 4.39 2.02
C TYR A 215 -1.83 5.47 1.00
N ILE A 216 -2.49 6.62 1.14
CA ILE A 216 -2.11 7.82 0.40
C ILE A 216 -1.83 8.94 1.38
N ILE A 217 -0.63 9.52 1.28
CA ILE A 217 -0.23 10.68 2.07
C ILE A 217 -0.32 11.93 1.22
N PHE A 218 -1.00 12.94 1.74
CA PHE A 218 -1.13 14.25 1.14
C PHE A 218 -0.52 15.32 2.04
N PHE A 219 0.55 15.95 1.58
CA PHE A 219 0.90 17.29 2.07
C PHE A 219 -0.03 18.33 1.46
N LYS A 220 0.08 19.59 1.89
CA LYS A 220 -0.79 20.67 1.42
C LYS A 220 -0.84 20.77 -0.11
N LEU A 221 -2.03 20.57 -0.69
CA LEU A 221 -2.31 20.72 -2.12
C LEU A 221 -3.46 21.72 -2.31
N THR A 222 -3.37 22.57 -3.34
CA THR A 222 -4.35 23.65 -3.60
C THR A 222 -4.75 23.74 -5.08
N GLY A 223 -4.29 22.82 -5.93
CA GLY A 223 -4.60 22.85 -7.36
C GLY A 223 -6.02 22.39 -7.66
N LYS A 224 -6.63 22.96 -8.70
CA LYS A 224 -7.98 22.57 -9.16
C LYS A 224 -8.12 21.07 -9.45
N ASN A 225 -7.13 20.46 -10.09
CA ASN A 225 -7.15 19.02 -10.38
C ASN A 225 -6.92 18.18 -9.12
N ASP A 226 -6.15 18.71 -8.16
CA ASP A 226 -5.94 18.07 -6.88
C ASP A 226 -7.27 18.05 -6.10
N LYS A 227 -8.03 19.15 -6.13
CA LYS A 227 -9.38 19.24 -5.56
C LYS A 227 -10.33 18.18 -6.10
N SER A 228 -10.41 18.04 -7.43
CA SER A 228 -11.27 17.02 -8.04
C SER A 228 -10.89 15.64 -7.53
N PHE A 229 -9.61 15.26 -7.66
CA PHE A 229 -9.12 13.95 -7.25
C PHE A 229 -9.38 13.65 -5.77
N LEU A 230 -9.12 14.61 -4.87
CA LEU A 230 -9.31 14.43 -3.44
C LEU A 230 -10.80 14.27 -3.08
N ASN A 231 -11.68 15.05 -3.71
CA ASN A 231 -13.12 14.92 -3.49
C ASN A 231 -13.69 13.62 -4.07
N ASP A 232 -13.11 13.12 -5.17
CA ASP A 232 -13.49 11.83 -5.77
C ASP A 232 -13.09 10.66 -4.86
N LEU A 233 -12.01 10.79 -4.08
CA LEU A 233 -11.61 9.81 -3.06
C LEU A 233 -12.50 9.87 -1.82
N HIS A 234 -12.68 11.06 -1.24
CA HIS A 234 -13.51 11.25 -0.06
C HIS A 234 -13.97 12.71 0.05
N LYS A 235 -15.26 12.92 0.32
CA LYS A 235 -15.94 14.25 0.24
C LYS A 235 -15.26 15.36 1.07
N ASP A 236 -14.67 15.01 2.21
CA ASP A 236 -14.05 15.95 3.14
C ASP A 236 -12.52 16.05 3.00
N LEU A 237 -11.92 15.21 2.15
CA LEU A 237 -10.46 15.06 2.09
C LEU A 237 -9.79 16.31 1.52
N TYR A 238 -10.39 16.99 0.54
CA TYR A 238 -9.84 18.23 0.01
C TYR A 238 -9.74 19.31 1.08
N ASN A 239 -10.81 19.52 1.86
CA ASN A 239 -10.84 20.55 2.90
C ASN A 239 -9.77 20.27 3.96
N ALA A 240 -9.61 19.00 4.36
CA ALA A 240 -8.56 18.58 5.27
C ALA A 240 -7.15 18.89 4.71
N VAL A 241 -6.89 18.51 3.45
CA VAL A 241 -5.57 18.74 2.80
C VAL A 241 -5.27 20.21 2.55
N GLU A 242 -6.26 21.02 2.18
CA GLU A 242 -6.09 22.46 1.93
C GLU A 242 -5.77 23.22 3.24
N SER A 243 -6.35 22.76 4.36
CA SER A 243 -6.17 23.36 5.69
C SER A 243 -4.78 23.12 6.32
N LEU A 244 -3.99 22.19 5.78
CA LEU A 244 -2.68 21.82 6.33
C LEU A 244 -1.71 23.02 6.42
N ASN A 245 -0.95 23.09 7.50
CA ASN A 245 0.19 23.99 7.65
C ASN A 245 1.45 23.37 7.02
N ALA A 246 1.87 23.94 5.88
CA ALA A 246 3.04 23.45 5.14
C ALA A 246 4.37 23.73 5.84
N GLU A 247 4.45 24.77 6.69
CA GLU A 247 5.67 25.14 7.42
C GLU A 247 5.93 24.19 8.60
N GLU A 248 4.86 23.63 9.16
CA GLU A 248 4.92 22.62 10.23
C GLU A 248 5.02 21.19 9.68
N HIS A 249 5.14 21.03 8.35
CA HIS A 249 5.18 19.73 7.70
C HIS A 249 3.98 18.84 8.08
N GLU A 250 2.79 19.42 8.19
CA GLU A 250 1.57 18.65 8.37
C GLU A 250 1.21 17.88 7.10
N PHE A 251 0.61 16.71 7.28
CA PHE A 251 0.09 15.89 6.20
C PHE A 251 -1.14 15.12 6.63
N ILE A 252 -1.98 14.77 5.66
CA ILE A 252 -3.07 13.82 5.81
C ILE A 252 -2.61 12.44 5.37
N ILE A 253 -3.02 11.40 6.10
CA ILE A 253 -2.95 10.01 5.67
C ILE A 253 -4.38 9.57 5.38
N TYR A 254 -4.60 9.06 4.18
CA TYR A 254 -5.83 8.40 3.78
C TYR A 254 -5.57 6.89 3.74
N ASP A 255 -6.24 6.16 4.64
CA ASP A 255 -6.27 4.70 4.67
C ASP A 255 -7.32 4.23 3.67
N MET A 256 -6.85 3.69 2.55
CA MET A 256 -7.72 3.31 1.43
C MET A 256 -8.66 2.15 1.79
N PRO A 257 -8.19 1.04 2.41
CA PRO A 257 -9.08 -0.04 2.86
C PRO A 257 -10.20 0.40 3.80
N MET A 258 -9.89 1.27 4.77
CA MET A 258 -10.86 1.70 5.77
C MET A 258 -11.62 2.98 5.38
N SER A 259 -11.22 3.65 4.30
CA SER A 259 -11.70 4.98 3.93
C SER A 259 -11.57 6.03 5.04
N LYS A 260 -10.52 5.92 5.88
CA LYS A 260 -10.30 6.78 7.05
C LYS A 260 -9.25 7.86 6.78
N ILE A 261 -9.48 9.04 7.36
CA ILE A 261 -8.61 10.21 7.24
C ILE A 261 -7.94 10.48 8.58
N TYR A 262 -6.63 10.66 8.56
CA TYR A 262 -5.82 10.94 9.73
C TYR A 262 -4.95 12.18 9.51
N LYS A 263 -4.88 13.07 10.50
CA LYS A 263 -3.98 14.24 10.48
C LYS A 263 -2.71 13.95 11.25
N SER A 264 -1.55 14.11 10.61
CA SER A 264 -0.24 13.87 11.20
C SER A 264 0.72 15.04 10.90
N LYS A 265 1.85 15.07 11.60
CA LYS A 265 2.95 16.02 11.37
C LYS A 265 4.30 15.33 11.51
N LEU A 266 5.31 15.83 10.81
CA LEU A 266 6.67 15.32 10.95
C LEU A 266 7.32 15.84 12.24
N ASP A 267 7.88 14.93 13.04
CA ASP A 267 8.80 15.32 14.10
C ASP A 267 10.20 15.56 13.51
N LEU A 268 10.58 16.83 13.43
CA LEU A 268 11.90 17.23 12.91
C LEU A 268 13.04 17.00 13.90
N ASN A 269 12.76 16.63 15.15
CA ASN A 269 13.79 16.43 16.17
C ASN A 269 14.54 15.11 16.04
N ILE A 270 14.22 14.29 15.04
CA ILE A 270 14.90 13.02 14.83
C ILE A 270 16.30 13.25 14.26
N ASN A 271 17.28 12.95 15.11
CA ASN A 271 18.67 13.04 14.77
C ASN A 271 19.04 11.83 13.89
N PHE A 272 19.15 12.07 12.58
CA PHE A 272 19.53 11.04 11.59
C PHE A 272 20.98 10.56 11.70
N LYS A 273 21.73 11.00 12.73
CA LYS A 273 23.11 10.56 12.99
C LYS A 273 23.13 9.17 13.65
N LYS A 274 23.33 8.14 12.83
CA LYS A 274 23.95 6.86 13.22
C LYS A 274 24.92 6.44 12.14
#